data_AF-A0AAU9UBL6-F1
#
_entry.id   AF-A0AAU9UBL6-F1
#
_cell.length_a   1.000
_cell.length_b   1.000
_cell.length_c   1.000
_cell.angle_alpha   90.00
_cell.angle_beta   90.00
_cell.angle_gamma   90.00
#
_symmetry.space_group_name_H-M   'P 1'
#
loop_
_entity.id
_entity.type
_entity.pdbx_description
1 polymer ?
#
loop_
_entity_poly.entity_id
_entity_poly.type
_entity_poly.pdbx_seq_one_letter_code
_entity_poly.pdbx_strand_id
1 'polypeptide(L)'
;MIQRFLELKSTVSDILICHKTAPPILIGLELHIASSLLNILRPLEAATKEISGDKYCTGSKVIPLVRCMLSKLKTFTTDEPLVMEVQKLVLKEINKRMGAIEQVSSLAIATILDPRFKKLHFEDPLACSNVSKK
;
A
#
# COMPACT_ATOMS: atom_id res chain seq x y z
N MET A 1 -4.55 -8.18 10.32
CA MET A 1 -4.74 -8.18 11.79
C MET A 1 -5.69 -7.08 12.24
N ILE A 2 -5.39 -5.80 11.97
CA ILE A 2 -6.23 -4.65 12.38
C ILE A 2 -7.67 -4.78 11.86
N GLN A 3 -7.85 -5.11 10.56
CA GLN A 3 -9.18 -5.34 10.00
C GLN A 3 -9.98 -6.38 10.78
N ARG A 4 -9.38 -7.56 11.02
CA ARG A 4 -10.01 -8.64 11.78
C ARG A 4 -10.34 -8.25 13.21
N PHE A 5 -9.49 -7.44 13.86
CA PHE A 5 -9.79 -6.89 15.18
C PHE A 5 -11.01 -5.96 15.13
N LEU A 6 -11.09 -5.05 14.15
CA LEU A 6 -12.22 -4.15 13.99
C LEU A 6 -13.55 -4.89 13.71
N GLU A 7 -13.48 -6.02 12.98
CA GLU A 7 -14.62 -6.90 12.73
C GLU A 7 -15.08 -7.63 13.99
N LEU A 8 -14.15 -8.04 14.86
CA LEU A 8 -14.43 -8.80 16.09
C LEU A 8 -14.58 -7.94 17.34
N LYS A 9 -14.52 -6.60 17.21
CA LYS A 9 -14.44 -5.69 18.36
C LYS A 9 -15.58 -5.88 19.36
N SER A 10 -16.81 -6.16 18.92
CA SER A 10 -17.96 -6.38 19.80
C SER A 10 -17.79 -7.64 20.64
N THR A 11 -17.49 -8.77 20.00
CA THR A 11 -17.23 -10.04 20.68
C THR A 11 -16.05 -9.93 21.63
N VAL A 12 -14.99 -9.22 21.24
CA VAL A 12 -13.82 -8.97 22.10
C VAL A 12 -14.21 -8.10 23.30
N SER A 13 -15.01 -7.04 23.12
CA SER A 13 -15.54 -6.23 24.23
C SER A 13 -16.29 -7.07 25.25
N ASP A 14 -17.21 -7.91 24.79
CA ASP A 14 -18.05 -8.73 25.66
C ASP A 14 -17.20 -9.67 26.53
N ILE A 15 -16.20 -10.32 25.91
CA ILE A 15 -15.27 -11.21 26.61
C ILE A 15 -14.42 -10.43 27.62
N LEU A 16 -13.90 -9.25 27.24
CA LEU A 16 -13.05 -8.45 28.13
C LEU A 16 -13.81 -7.97 29.38
N ILE A 17 -15.09 -7.61 29.24
CA ILE A 17 -15.93 -7.20 30.37
C ILE A 17 -16.15 -8.36 31.36
N CYS A 18 -16.21 -9.60 30.87
CA CYS A 18 -16.41 -10.78 31.72
C CYS A 18 -15.18 -11.17 32.56
N HIS A 19 -13.98 -10.65 32.27
CA HIS A 19 -12.74 -11.07 32.92
C HIS A 19 -12.09 -9.94 33.73
N LYS A 20 -11.93 -10.13 35.04
CA LYS A 20 -11.33 -9.12 35.95
C LYS A 20 -9.86 -8.78 35.66
N THR A 21 -9.12 -9.69 35.04
CA THR A 21 -7.70 -9.53 34.67
C THR A 21 -7.51 -9.13 33.21
N ALA A 22 -8.59 -8.79 32.51
CA ALA A 22 -8.52 -8.38 31.11
C ALA A 22 -7.85 -7.01 30.96
N PRO A 23 -7.08 -6.80 29.87
CA PRO A 23 -6.58 -5.48 29.52
C PRO A 23 -7.73 -4.54 29.11
N PRO A 24 -7.55 -3.22 29.27
CA PRO A 24 -8.53 -2.24 28.82
C PRO A 24 -8.72 -2.31 27.29
N ILE A 25 -9.96 -2.12 26.85
CA ILE A 25 -10.27 -2.03 25.42
C ILE A 25 -9.94 -0.65 24.86
N LEU A 26 -9.69 -0.59 23.54
CA LEU A 26 -9.52 0.65 22.81
C LEU A 26 -10.73 1.57 22.97
N ILE A 27 -10.47 2.86 23.18
CA ILE A 27 -11.51 3.89 23.23
C ILE A 27 -12.02 4.22 21.82
N GLY A 28 -13.18 4.89 21.74
CA GLY A 28 -13.81 5.24 20.46
C GLY A 28 -12.90 5.99 19.49
N LEU A 29 -12.06 6.90 20.01
CA LEU A 29 -11.06 7.63 19.22
C LEU A 29 -9.99 6.70 18.65
N GLU A 30 -9.47 5.77 19.44
CA GLU A 30 -8.47 4.80 18.98
C GLU A 30 -9.03 3.83 17.94
N LEU A 31 -10.30 3.44 18.09
CA LEU A 31 -11.01 2.66 17.07
C LEU A 31 -11.19 3.43 15.76
N HIS A 32 -11.45 4.74 15.84
CA HIS A 32 -11.52 5.61 14.67
C HIS A 32 -10.15 5.71 13.97
N ILE A 33 -9.09 5.96 14.74
CA ILE A 33 -7.71 5.99 14.24
C ILE A 33 -7.35 4.66 13.56
N ALA A 34 -7.66 3.51 14.19
CA ALA A 34 -7.39 2.19 13.62
C ALA A 34 -8.13 1.96 12.29
N SER A 35 -9.37 2.43 12.18
CA SER A 35 -10.15 2.39 10.93
C SER A 35 -9.51 3.27 9.84
N SER A 36 -9.08 4.48 10.20
CA SER A 36 -8.42 5.41 9.28
C SER A 36 -7.06 4.89 8.82
N LEU A 37 -6.27 4.26 9.70
CA LEU A 37 -5.03 3.57 9.35
C LEU A 37 -5.26 2.43 8.36
N LEU A 38 -6.38 1.72 8.47
CA LEU A 38 -6.69 0.64 7.53
C LEU A 38 -6.80 1.16 6.08
N ASN A 39 -7.27 2.39 5.88
CA ASN A 39 -7.35 2.99 4.54
C ASN A 39 -5.97 3.25 3.92
N ILE A 40 -4.95 3.55 4.74
CA ILE A 40 -3.55 3.65 4.28
C ILE A 40 -2.97 2.27 3.97
N LEU A 41 -3.30 1.27 4.78
CA LEU A 41 -2.75 -0.07 4.63
C LEU A 41 -3.37 -0.87 3.47
N ARG A 42 -4.63 -0.61 3.12
CA ARG A 42 -5.34 -1.32 2.03
C ARG A 42 -4.62 -1.27 0.67
N PRO A 43 -4.14 -0.11 0.17
CA PRO A 43 -3.34 -0.07 -1.06
C PRO A 43 -2.07 -0.93 -1.00
N LEU A 44 -1.41 -1.00 0.16
CA LEU A 44 -0.20 -1.81 0.36
C LEU A 44 -0.54 -3.31 0.34
N GLU A 45 -1.61 -3.71 1.00
CA GLU A 45 -2.10 -5.09 0.98
C GLU A 45 -2.47 -5.51 -0.44
N ALA A 46 -3.24 -4.68 -1.15
CA ALA A 46 -3.65 -4.99 -2.53
C ALA A 46 -2.44 -5.15 -3.46
N ALA A 47 -1.44 -4.26 -3.35
CA ALA A 47 -0.22 -4.35 -4.15
C ALA A 47 0.61 -5.60 -3.82
N THR A 48 0.78 -5.92 -2.53
CA THR A 48 1.55 -7.10 -2.12
C THR A 48 0.86 -8.41 -2.48
N LYS A 49 -0.47 -8.48 -2.38
CA LYS A 49 -1.26 -9.62 -2.82
C LYS A 49 -1.14 -9.86 -4.33
N GLU A 50 -1.14 -8.79 -5.13
CA GLU A 50 -0.97 -8.88 -6.58
C GLU A 50 0.47 -9.26 -6.98
N ILE A 51 1.49 -8.82 -6.24
CA ILE A 51 2.88 -9.20 -6.54
C ILE A 51 3.21 -10.61 -6.06
N SER A 52 2.49 -11.12 -5.05
CA SER A 52 2.69 -12.47 -4.51
C SER A 52 2.01 -13.57 -5.33
N GLY A 53 1.42 -13.23 -6.49
CA GLY A 53 0.86 -14.21 -7.41
C GLY A 53 1.94 -15.03 -8.12
N ASP A 54 1.71 -16.33 -8.26
CA ASP A 54 2.58 -17.28 -8.95
C ASP A 54 2.03 -17.72 -10.32
N LYS A 55 0.71 -17.60 -10.52
CA LYS A 55 0.00 -18.00 -11.75
C LYS A 55 0.11 -17.01 -12.91
N TYR A 56 0.81 -15.88 -12.74
CA TYR A 56 0.93 -14.84 -13.76
C TYR A 56 2.24 -14.08 -13.65
N CYS A 57 2.65 -13.42 -14.74
CA CYS A 57 3.81 -12.52 -14.71
C CYS A 57 3.52 -11.33 -13.78
N THR A 58 4.29 -11.24 -12.70
CA THR A 58 4.23 -10.15 -11.71
C THR A 58 5.18 -9.02 -12.06
N GLY A 59 6.30 -9.32 -12.71
CA GLY A 59 7.35 -8.35 -13.06
C GLY A 59 6.84 -7.16 -13.89
N SER A 60 5.97 -7.40 -14.87
CA SER A 60 5.39 -6.34 -15.70
C SER A 60 4.39 -5.44 -14.95
N LYS A 61 3.87 -5.90 -13.82
CA LYS A 61 2.89 -5.16 -13.00
C LYS A 61 3.54 -4.30 -11.93
N VAL A 62 4.82 -4.52 -11.62
CA VAL A 62 5.49 -3.86 -10.49
C VAL A 62 5.46 -2.33 -10.62
N ILE A 63 5.87 -1.78 -11.77
CA ILE A 63 5.89 -0.33 -12.01
C ILE A 63 4.45 0.25 -11.96
N PRO A 64 3.46 -0.29 -12.70
CA PRO A 64 2.07 0.15 -12.61
C PRO A 64 1.51 0.09 -11.18
N LEU A 65 1.78 -0.98 -10.43
CA LEU A 65 1.27 -1.16 -9.08
C LEU A 65 1.85 -0.12 -8.11
N VAL A 66 3.15 0.13 -8.16
CA VAL A 66 3.78 1.17 -7.33
C VAL A 66 3.18 2.53 -7.66
N ARG A 67 2.94 2.83 -8.93
CA ARG A 67 2.30 4.08 -9.38
C ARG A 67 0.87 4.22 -8.86
N CYS A 68 0.03 3.21 -9.05
CA CYS A 68 -1.35 3.20 -8.55
C CYS A 68 -1.41 3.32 -7.03
N MET A 69 -0.51 2.62 -6.32
CA MET A 69 -0.40 2.67 -4.87
C MET A 69 -0.02 4.07 -4.38
N LEU A 70 1.01 4.68 -4.96
CA LEU A 70 1.42 6.05 -4.63
C LEU A 70 0.33 7.07 -4.92
N SER A 71 -0.38 6.93 -6.05
CA SER A 71 -1.51 7.80 -6.39
C SER A 71 -2.60 7.74 -5.32
N LYS A 72 -3.04 6.53 -4.93
CA LYS A 72 -4.05 6.33 -3.87
C LYS A 72 -3.61 6.89 -2.53
N LEU A 73 -2.34 6.69 -2.17
CA LEU A 73 -1.78 7.20 -0.92
C LEU A 73 -1.64 8.72 -0.92
N LYS A 74 -1.38 9.37 -2.06
CA LYS A 74 -1.32 10.83 -2.16
C LYS A 74 -2.70 11.48 -2.15
N THR A 75 -3.71 10.82 -2.73
CA THR A 75 -5.11 11.33 -2.75
C THR A 75 -5.84 11.12 -1.42
N PHE A 76 -5.28 10.31 -0.51
CA PHE A 76 -5.88 10.07 0.79
C PHE A 76 -5.80 11.32 1.66
N THR A 77 -6.95 11.77 2.15
CA THR A 77 -7.10 12.91 3.07
C THR A 77 -7.71 12.43 4.37
N THR A 78 -7.16 12.89 5.50
CA THR A 78 -7.64 12.55 6.84
C THR A 78 -7.40 13.73 7.77
N ASP A 79 -8.28 13.91 8.75
CA ASP A 79 -8.21 15.00 9.73
C ASP A 79 -7.40 14.61 10.98
N GLU A 80 -7.02 13.33 11.10
CA GLU A 80 -6.32 12.77 12.26
C GLU A 80 -4.79 12.98 12.18
N PRO A 81 -4.16 13.74 13.10
CA PRO A 81 -2.74 14.09 13.02
C PRO A 81 -1.81 12.87 12.98
N LEU A 82 -2.09 11.84 13.78
CA LEU A 82 -1.31 10.61 13.81
C LEU A 82 -1.36 9.87 12.46
N VAL A 83 -2.53 9.84 11.83
CA VAL A 83 -2.73 9.16 10.54
C VAL A 83 -2.02 9.92 9.43
N MET A 84 -2.02 11.26 9.47
CA MET A 84 -1.25 12.11 8.56
C MET A 84 0.27 11.87 8.70
N GLU A 85 0.77 11.72 9.93
CA GLU A 85 2.18 11.42 10.16
C GLU A 85 2.56 10.05 9.58
N VAL A 86 1.74 9.03 9.84
CA VAL A 86 1.93 7.69 9.25
C VAL A 86 1.91 7.75 7.73
N GLN A 87 0.98 8.49 7.12
CA GLN A 87 0.93 8.67 5.67
C GLN A 87 2.23 9.27 5.12
N LYS A 88 2.76 10.31 5.76
CA LYS A 88 4.04 10.94 5.36
C LYS A 88 5.20 9.96 5.47
N LEU A 89 5.28 9.20 6.57
CA LEU A 89 6.32 8.19 6.78
C LEU A 89 6.25 7.08 5.74
N VAL A 90 5.04 6.58 5.45
CA VAL A 90 4.82 5.55 4.43
C VAL A 90 5.25 6.05 3.05
N LEU A 91 4.84 7.26 2.65
CA LEU A 91 5.27 7.85 1.38
C LEU A 91 6.79 8.02 1.31
N LYS A 92 7.44 8.44 2.41
CA LYS A 92 8.90 8.57 2.50
C LYS A 92 9.60 7.22 2.30
N GLU A 93 9.16 6.17 3.00
CA GLU A 93 9.75 4.84 2.90
C GLU A 93 9.50 4.18 1.53
N ILE A 94 8.32 4.38 0.94
CA ILE A 94 8.04 3.90 -0.43
C ILE A 94 8.96 4.60 -1.42
N ASN A 95 9.11 5.93 -1.36
CA ASN A 95 10.00 6.65 -2.26
C ASN A 95 11.47 6.23 -2.07
N LYS A 96 11.90 6.01 -0.83
CA LYS A 96 13.26 5.54 -0.52
C LYS A 96 13.56 4.18 -1.16
N ARG A 97 12.61 3.25 -1.14
CA ARG A 97 12.81 1.86 -1.59
C ARG A 97 12.46 1.64 -3.06
N MET A 98 11.43 2.35 -3.54
CA MET A 98 10.79 2.13 -4.85
C MET A 98 10.84 3.37 -5.76
N GLY A 99 11.47 4.48 -5.34
CA GLY A 99 11.53 5.70 -6.14
C GLY A 99 12.32 5.55 -7.45
N ALA A 100 13.32 4.65 -7.48
CA ALA A 100 14.13 4.36 -8.66
C ALA A 100 13.68 3.09 -9.41
N ILE A 101 12.46 2.60 -9.19
CA ILE A 101 12.02 1.30 -9.72
C ILE A 101 11.93 1.27 -11.26
N GLU A 102 11.72 2.43 -11.89
CA GLU A 102 11.75 2.56 -13.35
C GLU A 102 13.15 2.43 -13.95
N GLN A 103 14.20 2.64 -13.14
CA GLN A 103 15.60 2.46 -13.57
C GLN A 103 16.04 0.98 -13.50
N VAL A 104 15.25 0.12 -12.86
CA VAL A 104 15.52 -1.31 -12.79
C VAL A 104 15.19 -1.92 -14.14
N SER A 105 16.22 -2.12 -14.96
CA SER A 105 16.09 -2.55 -16.35
C SER A 105 15.17 -3.76 -16.56
N SER A 106 15.26 -4.78 -15.71
CA SER A 106 14.41 -5.98 -15.82
C SER A 106 12.92 -5.68 -15.64
N LEU A 107 12.56 -4.86 -14.65
CA LEU A 107 11.17 -4.45 -14.39
C LEU A 107 10.66 -3.51 -15.47
N ALA A 108 11.51 -2.60 -15.94
CA ALA A 108 11.17 -1.64 -16.96
C ALA A 108 10.94 -2.30 -18.33
N ILE A 109 11.82 -3.23 -18.72
CA ILE A 109 11.65 -4.06 -19.93
C ILE A 109 10.37 -4.90 -19.81
N ALA A 110 10.17 -5.61 -18.69
CA ALA A 110 8.98 -6.43 -18.50
C ALA A 110 7.68 -5.60 -18.59
N THR A 111 7.68 -4.37 -18.06
CA THR A 111 6.52 -3.46 -18.12
C THR A 111 6.26 -2.97 -19.54
N ILE A 112 7.30 -2.63 -20.31
CA ILE A 112 7.15 -2.15 -21.69
C ILE A 112 6.68 -3.25 -22.64
N LEU A 113 7.18 -4.48 -22.44
CA LEU A 113 6.79 -5.64 -23.25
C LEU A 113 5.34 -6.08 -22.99
N ASP A 114 4.77 -5.75 -21.83
CA ASP A 114 3.38 -6.05 -21.53
C ASP A 114 2.44 -5.10 -22.30
N PRO A 115 1.63 -5.61 -23.25
CA PRO A 115 0.78 -4.77 -24.09
C PRO A 115 -0.23 -3.92 -23.31
N ARG A 116 -0.55 -4.30 -22.07
CA ARG A 116 -1.48 -3.60 -21.19
C ARG A 116 -0.91 -2.30 -20.63
N PHE A 117 0.41 -2.20 -20.48
CA PHE A 117 1.06 -1.07 -19.80
C PHE A 117 1.90 -0.23 -20.77
N LYS A 118 2.75 -0.88 -21.58
CA LYS A 118 3.66 -0.20 -22.51
C LYS A 118 4.40 0.96 -21.83
N LYS A 119 4.17 2.20 -22.29
CA LYS A 119 4.80 3.42 -21.81
C LYS A 119 3.93 4.23 -20.82
N LEU A 120 2.70 3.76 -20.53
CA LEU A 120 1.67 4.57 -19.85
C LEU A 120 2.01 4.93 -18.39
N HIS A 121 2.74 4.05 -17.70
CA HIS A 121 3.01 4.17 -16.26
C HIS A 121 4.44 4.60 -15.93
N PHE A 122 5.20 5.07 -16.93
CA PHE A 122 6.52 5.67 -16.72
C PHE A 122 6.36 7.18 -16.47
N GLU A 123 6.88 7.68 -15.34
CA GLU A 123 7.00 9.14 -15.16
C GLU A 123 8.34 9.68 -15.65
N ASP A 124 9.41 8.87 -15.65
CA ASP A 124 10.69 9.31 -16.17
C ASP A 124 10.81 9.04 -17.69
N PRO A 125 10.78 10.08 -18.54
CA PRO A 125 10.94 9.92 -19.98
C PRO A 125 12.32 9.36 -20.35
N LEU A 126 13.35 9.61 -19.53
CA LEU A 126 14.69 9.10 -19.76
C LEU A 126 14.74 7.60 -19.50
N ALA A 127 14.16 7.11 -18.41
CA ALA A 127 14.02 5.68 -18.13
C ALA A 127 13.28 4.95 -19.27
N CYS A 128 12.16 5.51 -19.72
CA CYS A 128 11.38 4.96 -20.83
C CYS A 128 12.18 4.92 -22.15
N SER A 129 12.97 5.97 -22.42
CA SER A 129 13.82 6.06 -23.62
C SER A 129 14.98 5.05 -23.59
N ASN A 130 15.59 4.82 -22.42
CA ASN A 130 16.71 3.90 -22.25
C ASN A 130 16.30 2.45 -22.47
N VAL A 131 15.07 2.10 -22.10
CA VAL A 131 14.52 0.76 -22.35
C VAL A 131 14.15 0.58 -23.82
N SER A 132 13.64 1.62 -24.48
CA SER A 132 13.28 1.55 -25.91
C SER A 132 14.50 1.45 -26.85
N LYS A 133 15.71 1.70 -26.35
CA LYS A 133 16.98 1.71 -27.12
C LYS A 133 17.78 0.41 -26.98
N LYS A 134 17.39 -0.49 -26.08
CA LYS A 134 17.98 -1.83 -25.94
C LYS A 134 17.19 -2.83 -26.76
#